data_AF-A0A9N8W2Q8-F1
#
_entry.id   AF-A0A9N8W2Q8-F1
#
_cell.length_a   1.000
_cell.length_b   1.000
_cell.length_c   1.000
_cell.angle_alpha   90.00
_cell.angle_beta   90.00
_cell.angle_gamma   90.00
#
_symmetry.space_group_name_H-M   'P 1'
#
loop_
_entity.id
_entity.type
_entity.pdbx_description
1 polymer ?
#
loop_
_entity_poly.entity_id
_entity_poly.type
_entity_poly.pdbx_seq_one_letter_code
_entity_poly.pdbx_strand_id
1 'polypeptide(L)'
;KTHVLYSKVGEPEGQNILEELGGFLTDKFEKAGYLKKENRPLKLHATLINTRHRNNGVVASNHDNRQGEPVRIPFNATPIFNKFSNIEFGTCRIESIHISKVGEYDERGRHHSEGGIKLP
;
A
#
# COMPACT_ATOMS: atom_id res chain seq x y z
N LYS A 1 0.24 9.41 16.80
CA LYS A 1 -0.54 9.80 15.59
C LYS A 1 0.11 9.16 14.37
N THR A 2 -0.65 8.72 13.37
CA THR A 2 -0.11 8.08 12.16
C THR A 2 -0.82 8.58 10.89
N HIS A 3 -0.19 8.38 9.74
CA HIS A 3 -0.75 8.65 8.43
C HIS A 3 -1.17 7.40 7.65
N VAL A 4 -0.62 6.26 8.03
CA VAL A 4 -0.86 4.95 7.40
C VAL A 4 -1.10 3.93 8.49
N LEU A 5 -2.15 3.12 8.31
CA LEU A 5 -2.38 1.88 9.05
C LEU A 5 -2.37 0.75 8.04
N TYR A 6 -1.67 -0.32 8.36
CA TYR A 6 -1.54 -1.49 7.51
C TYR A 6 -1.65 -2.76 8.36
N SER A 7 -2.07 -3.85 7.73
CA SER A 7 -1.93 -5.19 8.28
C SER A 7 -0.56 -5.75 7.92
N LYS A 8 0.04 -6.49 8.86
CA LYS A 8 1.28 -7.22 8.60
C LYS A 8 0.96 -8.38 7.65
N VAL A 9 1.76 -8.52 6.62
CA VAL A 9 1.77 -9.71 5.76
C VAL A 9 2.91 -10.58 6.26
N GLY A 10 2.61 -11.84 6.54
CA GLY A 10 3.59 -12.84 6.94
C GLY A 10 3.48 -14.06 6.05
N GLU A 11 4.56 -14.83 5.99
CA GLU A 11 4.59 -16.14 5.38
C GLU A 11 4.52 -17.21 6.47
N PRO A 12 4.14 -18.46 6.13
CA PRO A 12 4.31 -19.60 7.03
C PRO A 12 5.75 -19.68 7.55
N GLU A 13 5.92 -20.20 8.76
CA GLU A 13 7.24 -20.32 9.38
C GLU A 13 8.22 -21.09 8.49
N GLY A 14 9.42 -20.53 8.33
CA GLY A 14 10.47 -21.09 7.46
C GLY A 14 10.35 -20.74 5.97
N GLN A 15 9.33 -19.97 5.57
CA GLN A 15 9.22 -19.44 4.21
C GLN A 15 9.63 -17.97 4.15
N ASN A 16 10.30 -17.59 3.05
CA ASN A 16 10.77 -16.24 2.73
C ASN A 16 10.53 -15.90 1.25
N ILE A 17 9.59 -16.60 0.60
CA ILE A 17 9.35 -16.57 -0.85
C ILE A 17 8.91 -15.17 -1.27
N LEU A 18 8.07 -14.48 -0.48
CA LEU A 18 7.62 -13.13 -0.82
C LEU A 18 8.74 -12.11 -0.70
N GLU A 19 9.63 -12.29 0.27
CA GLU A 19 10.81 -11.44 0.41
C GLU A 19 11.78 -11.63 -0.76
N GLU A 20 12.06 -12.89 -1.13
CA GLU A 20 12.90 -13.24 -2.27
C GLU A 20 12.31 -12.74 -3.59
N LEU A 21 11.00 -12.94 -3.81
CA LEU A 21 10.29 -12.47 -4.99
C LEU A 21 10.32 -10.94 -5.08
N GLY A 22 10.09 -10.24 -3.98
CA GLY A 22 10.15 -8.78 -3.94
C GLY A 22 11.56 -8.25 -4.22
N GLY A 23 12.59 -8.90 -3.67
CA GLY A 23 13.99 -8.60 -3.97
C GLY A 23 14.33 -8.84 -5.45
N PHE A 24 13.91 -9.97 -6.00
CA PHE A 24 14.08 -10.31 -7.41
C PHE A 24 13.42 -9.28 -8.34
N LEU A 25 12.15 -8.93 -8.08
CA LEU A 25 11.43 -7.95 -8.90
C LEU A 25 12.11 -6.58 -8.82
N THR A 26 12.52 -6.15 -7.63
CA THR A 26 13.22 -4.87 -7.44
C THR A 26 14.52 -4.84 -8.25
N ASP A 27 15.37 -5.88 -8.14
CA ASP A 27 16.62 -5.99 -8.90
C ASP A 27 16.40 -5.94 -10.42
N LYS A 28 15.40 -6.67 -10.93
CA LYS A 28 15.10 -6.70 -12.37
C LYS A 28 14.63 -5.35 -12.90
N PHE A 29 13.73 -4.68 -12.18
CA PHE A 29 13.21 -3.38 -12.60
C PHE A 29 14.25 -2.26 -12.42
N GLU A 30 15.11 -2.34 -11.40
CA GLU A 30 16.26 -1.43 -11.25
C GLU A 30 17.25 -1.58 -12.40
N LYS A 31 17.67 -2.81 -12.74
CA LYS A 31 18.59 -3.08 -13.86
C LYS A 31 18.03 -2.65 -15.22
N ALA A 32 16.72 -2.74 -15.39
CA ALA A 32 16.03 -2.28 -16.59
C ALA A 32 15.81 -0.74 -16.64
N GLY A 33 16.15 -0.02 -15.56
CA GLY A 33 16.01 1.45 -15.49
C GLY A 33 14.62 1.96 -15.10
N TYR A 34 13.72 1.08 -14.65
CA TYR A 34 12.35 1.43 -14.26
C TYR A 34 12.21 1.78 -12.76
N LEU A 35 13.15 1.36 -11.93
CA LEU A 35 13.20 1.70 -10.51
C LEU A 35 14.51 2.38 -10.14
N LYS A 36 14.44 3.32 -9.19
CA LYS A 36 15.63 3.87 -8.55
C LYS A 36 16.06 2.93 -7.44
N LYS A 37 17.37 2.81 -7.25
CA LYS A 37 17.96 2.04 -6.15
C LYS A 37 17.44 2.54 -4.81
N GLU A 38 16.76 1.66 -4.07
CA GLU A 38 16.24 1.92 -2.73
C GLU A 38 17.05 1.12 -1.71
N ASN A 39 17.66 1.79 -0.73
CA ASN A 39 18.48 1.12 0.30
C ASN A 39 17.64 0.63 1.50
N ARG A 40 16.32 0.82 1.46
CA ARG A 40 15.42 0.41 2.55
C ARG A 40 15.10 -1.07 2.40
N PRO A 41 15.03 -1.82 3.52
CA PRO A 41 14.58 -3.20 3.46
C PRO A 41 13.13 -3.26 2.97
N LEU A 42 12.83 -4.30 2.19
CA LEU A 42 11.48 -4.59 1.74
C LEU A 42 10.56 -4.77 2.96
N LYS A 43 9.42 -4.09 2.94
CA LYS A 43 8.41 -4.19 3.99
C LYS A 43 7.06 -4.52 3.36
N LEU A 44 6.75 -5.81 3.28
CA LEU A 44 5.46 -6.28 2.81
C LEU A 44 4.36 -5.94 3.81
N HIS A 45 3.27 -5.36 3.32
CA HIS A 45 2.14 -4.96 4.12
C HIS A 45 0.89 -4.76 3.26
N ALA A 46 -0.29 -4.96 3.85
CA ALA A 46 -1.56 -4.62 3.23
C ALA A 46 -2.07 -3.31 3.83
N THR A 47 -2.08 -2.22 3.06
CA THR A 47 -2.55 -0.92 3.55
C THR A 47 -4.06 -0.95 3.80
N LEU A 48 -4.47 -0.59 5.02
CA LEU A 48 -5.89 -0.52 5.42
C LEU A 48 -6.41 0.91 5.40
N ILE A 49 -5.59 1.86 5.87
CA ILE A 49 -5.93 3.29 5.91
C ILE A 49 -4.72 4.08 5.45
N ASN A 50 -4.92 5.00 4.51
CA ASN A 50 -3.92 5.98 4.14
C ASN A 50 -4.55 7.37 4.01
N THR A 51 -4.12 8.29 4.88
CA THR A 51 -4.61 9.67 4.94
C THR A 51 -4.38 10.48 3.66
N ARG A 52 -3.54 9.99 2.73
CA ARG A 52 -3.38 10.61 1.40
C ARG A 52 -4.66 10.53 0.55
N HIS A 53 -5.53 9.54 0.79
CA HIS A 53 -6.79 9.38 0.06
C HIS A 53 -7.98 10.00 0.77
N ARG A 54 -7.76 10.80 1.82
CA ARG A 54 -8.84 11.51 2.50
C ARG A 54 -9.41 12.57 1.56
N ASN A 55 -10.70 12.46 1.24
CA ASN A 55 -11.40 13.53 0.54
C ASN A 55 -11.50 14.76 1.45
N ASN A 56 -10.88 15.86 1.04
CA ASN A 56 -10.91 17.13 1.78
C ASN A 56 -12.25 17.88 1.71
N GLY A 57 -13.24 17.34 0.97
CA GLY A 57 -14.53 17.99 0.72
C GLY A 57 -15.42 18.23 1.95
N VAL A 58 -15.04 17.75 3.15
CA VAL A 58 -15.82 17.94 4.39
C VAL A 58 -15.19 18.98 5.33
N VAL A 59 -13.93 19.39 5.11
CA VAL A 59 -13.22 20.34 5.99
C VAL A 59 -13.04 21.73 5.35
N ALA A 60 -13.40 21.87 4.08
CA ALA A 60 -13.30 23.13 3.33
C ALA A 60 -14.47 24.11 3.58
N SER A 61 -15.19 23.99 4.70
CA SER A 61 -16.28 24.92 5.01
C SER A 61 -15.93 26.04 5.98
N ASN A 62 -14.69 26.15 6.49
CA ASN A 62 -14.29 27.26 7.36
C ASN A 62 -12.78 27.54 7.29
N HIS A 63 -12.34 28.24 6.24
CA HIS A 63 -11.36 29.35 6.27
C HIS A 63 -10.72 29.54 4.89
N ASP A 64 -10.89 30.76 4.37
CA ASP A 64 -9.97 31.51 3.52
C ASP A 64 -9.07 30.76 2.52
N ASN A 65 -9.46 30.86 1.24
CA ASN A 65 -8.65 31.50 0.20
C ASN A 65 -7.11 31.48 0.40
N ARG A 66 -6.49 30.29 0.36
CA ARG A 66 -5.06 30.16 0.04
C ARG A 66 -4.86 28.93 -0.85
N GLN A 67 -4.28 29.17 -2.02
CA GLN A 67 -3.80 28.18 -2.99
C GLN A 67 -2.67 27.32 -2.39
N GLY A 68 -2.98 26.53 -1.37
CA GLY A 68 -2.04 25.64 -0.70
C GLY A 68 -2.45 24.19 -0.87
N GLU A 69 -1.45 23.32 -1.07
CA GLU A 69 -1.62 21.87 -1.03
C GLU A 69 -2.41 21.45 0.23
N PRO A 70 -3.40 20.56 0.09
CA PRO A 70 -4.06 19.87 1.20
C PRO A 70 -3.09 19.48 2.32
N VAL A 71 -3.19 20.10 3.50
CA VAL A 71 -2.40 19.66 4.65
C VAL A 71 -2.85 18.24 5.02
N ARG A 72 -1.93 17.27 4.93
CA ARG A 72 -2.22 15.88 5.27
C ARG A 72 -2.46 15.75 6.78
N ILE A 73 -3.69 15.50 7.18
CA ILE A 73 -4.07 15.40 8.60
C ILE A 73 -3.87 13.95 9.10
N PRO A 74 -3.04 13.70 10.12
CA PRO A 74 -2.87 12.36 10.70
C PRO A 74 -4.10 11.94 11.52
N PHE A 75 -4.15 10.67 11.95
CA PHE A 75 -5.19 10.16 12.83
C PHE A 75 -4.62 9.44 14.05
N ASN A 76 -5.46 9.24 15.07
CA ASN A 76 -5.14 8.43 16.24
C ASN A 76 -5.54 6.97 15.97
N ALA A 77 -4.56 6.08 15.83
CA ALA A 77 -4.80 4.66 15.58
C ALA A 77 -4.99 3.84 16.87
N THR A 78 -4.74 4.40 18.07
CA THR A 78 -4.82 3.67 19.34
C THR A 78 -6.18 2.99 19.55
N PRO A 79 -7.34 3.63 19.32
CA PRO A 79 -8.63 2.96 19.48
C PRO A 79 -8.82 1.77 18.53
N ILE A 80 -8.24 1.84 17.33
CA ILE A 80 -8.29 0.77 16.33
C ILE A 80 -7.43 -0.40 16.81
N PHE A 81 -6.18 -0.14 17.23
CA PHE A 81 -5.31 -1.19 17.77
C PHE A 81 -5.91 -1.85 19.01
N ASN A 82 -6.45 -1.07 19.96
CA ASN A 82 -7.06 -1.61 21.17
C ASN A 82 -8.22 -2.59 20.88
N LYS A 83 -8.91 -2.41 19.76
CA LYS A 83 -10.05 -3.25 19.37
C LYS A 83 -9.67 -4.38 18.42
N PHE A 84 -8.64 -4.20 17.59
CA PHE A 84 -8.40 -5.03 16.43
C PHE A 84 -6.96 -5.53 16.26
N SER A 85 -6.06 -5.30 17.22
CA SER A 85 -4.64 -5.70 17.11
C SER A 85 -4.42 -7.19 16.90
N ASN A 86 -5.38 -8.02 17.34
CA ASN A 86 -5.26 -9.48 17.35
C ASN A 86 -6.14 -10.15 16.27
N ILE A 87 -6.67 -9.37 15.32
CA ILE A 87 -7.44 -9.94 14.21
C ILE A 87 -6.49 -10.55 13.19
N GLU A 88 -6.72 -11.82 12.89
CA GLU A 88 -6.16 -12.48 11.71
C GLU A 88 -7.13 -12.30 10.55
N PHE A 89 -6.69 -11.62 9.49
CA PHE A 89 -7.49 -11.39 8.28
C PHE A 89 -7.62 -12.64 7.41
N GLY A 90 -6.87 -13.68 7.72
CA GLY A 90 -6.82 -14.95 6.99
C GLY A 90 -5.58 -15.08 6.09
N THR A 91 -5.57 -16.17 5.35
CA THR A 91 -4.51 -16.52 4.41
C THR A 91 -5.02 -16.41 2.98
N CYS A 92 -4.13 -16.17 2.03
CA CYS A 92 -4.47 -16.17 0.61
C CYS A 92 -3.34 -16.77 -0.21
N ARG A 93 -3.69 -17.43 -1.32
CA ARG A 93 -2.73 -17.83 -2.34
C ARG A 93 -2.50 -16.64 -3.26
N ILE A 94 -1.24 -16.37 -3.59
CA ILE A 94 -0.90 -15.36 -4.60
C ILE A 94 -1.05 -16.02 -5.98
N GLU A 95 -2.08 -15.59 -6.71
CA GLU A 95 -2.44 -16.12 -8.03
C GLU A 95 -1.70 -15.42 -9.17
N SER A 96 -1.38 -14.13 -8.98
CA SER A 96 -0.84 -13.30 -10.04
C SER A 96 -0.09 -12.09 -9.51
N ILE A 97 0.79 -11.56 -10.36
CA ILE A 97 1.51 -10.31 -10.15
C ILE A 97 1.14 -9.36 -11.28
N HIS A 98 0.78 -8.13 -10.93
CA HIS A 98 0.31 -7.13 -11.88
C HIS A 98 1.23 -5.90 -11.88
N ILE A 99 1.45 -5.34 -13.06
CA ILE A 99 1.96 -3.98 -13.20
C ILE A 99 0.73 -3.07 -13.24
N SER A 100 0.61 -2.19 -12.25
CA SER A 100 -0.55 -1.32 -12.09
C SER A 100 -0.18 0.15 -12.12
N LYS A 101 -1.02 0.96 -12.75
CA LYS A 101 -0.86 2.40 -12.87
C LYS A 101 -1.50 3.10 -11.68
N VAL A 102 -0.69 3.88 -10.96
CA VAL A 102 -1.15 4.65 -9.80
C VAL A 102 -2.01 5.82 -10.26
N GLY A 103 -3.18 5.99 -9.65
CA GLY A 103 -4.11 7.10 -9.93
C GLY A 103 -5.12 6.84 -11.04
N GLU A 104 -4.98 5.72 -11.76
CA GLU A 104 -5.98 5.25 -12.72
C GLU A 104 -6.67 4.00 -12.16
N TYR A 105 -7.98 3.89 -12.38
CA TYR A 105 -8.81 2.86 -11.78
C TYR A 105 -9.67 2.15 -12.84
N ASP A 106 -9.89 0.86 -12.64
CA ASP A 106 -10.81 0.07 -13.46
C ASP A 106 -12.28 0.26 -13.02
N GLU A 107 -13.20 -0.34 -13.77
CA GLU A 107 -14.65 -0.36 -13.48
C GLU A 107 -15.01 -0.95 -12.10
N ARG A 108 -14.09 -1.67 -11.45
CA ARG A 108 -14.25 -2.27 -10.12
C ARG A 108 -13.56 -1.45 -9.02
N GLY A 109 -12.98 -0.29 -9.36
CA GLY A 109 -12.29 0.58 -8.42
C GLY A 109 -10.90 0.09 -8.00
N ARG A 110 -10.32 -0.88 -8.70
CA ARG A 110 -8.93 -1.33 -8.50
C ARG A 110 -8.00 -0.47 -9.35
N HIS A 111 -6.72 -0.42 -9.02
CA HIS A 111 -5.76 0.22 -9.92
C HIS A 111 -5.78 -0.42 -11.31
N HIS A 112 -5.77 0.41 -12.35
CA HIS A 112 -5.69 -0.06 -13.73
C HIS A 112 -4.41 -0.87 -13.93
N SER A 113 -4.51 -2.04 -14.56
CA SER A 113 -3.39 -2.95 -14.78
C SER A 113 -2.94 -2.89 -16.24
N GLU A 114 -1.66 -2.61 -16.46
CA GLU A 114 -1.00 -2.59 -17.79
C GLU A 114 -0.61 -4.01 -18.25
N GLY A 115 -0.82 -5.01 -17.39
CA GLY A 115 -0.45 -6.40 -17.64
C GLY A 115 -0.14 -7.13 -16.35
N GLY A 116 -0.02 -8.45 -16.44
CA GLY A 116 0.31 -9.30 -15.31
C GLY A 116 0.72 -10.71 -15.73
N ILE A 117 1.35 -11.41 -14.79
CA ILE A 117 1.71 -12.82 -14.92
C ILE A 117 0.90 -13.65 -13.93
N LYS A 118 0.47 -14.83 -14.36
CA LYS A 118 -0.09 -15.84 -13.46
C LYS A 118 1.03 -16.63 -12.82
N LEU A 119 0.92 -16.88 -11.53
CA LEU A 119 1.81 -17.76 -10.81
C LEU A 119 1.27 -19.20 -10.89
N PRO A 120 2.15 -20.22 -10.84
CA PRO A 120 1.74 -21.62 -10.87
C PRO A 120 0.80 -21.99 -9.71
#